data_AF-A0A6G7XS81-F1
#
_entry.id   AF-A0A6G7XS81-F1
#
_cell.length_a   1.000
_cell.length_b   1.000
_cell.length_c   1.000
_cell.angle_alpha   90.00
_cell.angle_beta   90.00
_cell.angle_gamma   90.00
#
_symmetry.space_group_name_H-M   'P 1'
#
loop_
_entity.id
_entity.type
_entity.pdbx_description
1 polymer ?
#
loop_
_entity_poly.entity_id
_entity_poly.type
_entity_poly.pdbx_seq_one_letter_code
_entity_poly.pdbx_strand_id
1 'polypeptide(L)'
;MGAWTSPLSDLQPSPYGPLTTQVTCRTGTRGRGTKHDVTLASDWSLTTPHDLDAERILAAFGGTLSCIPLNDVVVPALHELVQLSARRRLAGVRRTDRSRWILTRRTCPRCHDRAFRTPADAARHERTLDHWVGATRADRRSLGKLYDAVGHAHHQADTTRPRQHPLVHEVGGVADLWEAGVPLEFVEHVHAQVWPDGPALSVALYLSAAYLLPDLDWLAAVALQRPDPDTLTWAAWTECDLDRHHPESRLQWLATGLSVRDVQRLMTAGYTIDDAQDYARRTGRPLRSAAAFLAAWHAADCLPGSGDLAALEAAAPDAWTVPSGGAIDLLANDVSGLRPVPTRTQVGLVLAIAGTRARALSLLRLGVRTPAEAAVFLDDSLPLGGE
;
A
#
# COMPACT_ATOMS: atom_id res chain seq x y z
N MET A 1 2.61 -10.96 -10.11
CA MET A 1 1.67 -11.48 -9.09
C MET A 1 0.30 -11.60 -9.72
N GLY A 2 -0.32 -12.78 -9.65
CA GLY A 2 -1.72 -12.94 -10.06
C GLY A 2 -2.62 -12.21 -9.06
N ALA A 3 -3.64 -11.51 -9.53
CA ALA A 3 -4.70 -11.03 -8.65
C ALA A 3 -5.33 -12.26 -7.97
N TRP A 4 -5.59 -12.19 -6.66
CA TRP A 4 -6.34 -13.23 -5.98
C TRP A 4 -7.65 -13.48 -6.74
N THR A 5 -7.81 -14.69 -7.26
CA THR A 5 -9.08 -15.18 -7.76
C THR A 5 -9.75 -15.90 -6.62
N SER A 6 -10.95 -15.43 -6.26
CA SER A 6 -11.72 -16.08 -5.21
C SER A 6 -11.84 -17.58 -5.48
N PRO A 7 -11.61 -18.44 -4.47
CA PRO A 7 -11.90 -19.87 -4.61
C PRO A 7 -13.42 -20.09 -4.80
N LEU A 8 -14.23 -19.08 -4.49
CA LEU A 8 -15.66 -19.08 -4.69
C LEU A 8 -15.94 -18.70 -6.14
N SER A 9 -16.69 -19.56 -6.84
CA SER A 9 -17.22 -19.24 -8.15
C SER A 9 -18.01 -17.93 -8.12
N ASP A 10 -18.03 -17.23 -9.26
CA ASP A 10 -18.90 -16.07 -9.44
C ASP A 10 -20.33 -16.39 -8.99
N LEU A 11 -20.93 -15.46 -8.24
CA LEU A 11 -22.33 -15.57 -7.86
C LEU A 11 -23.18 -15.50 -9.14
N GLN A 12 -24.02 -16.49 -9.35
CA GLN A 12 -24.98 -16.49 -10.47
C GLN A 12 -26.13 -15.50 -10.20
N PRO A 13 -26.89 -15.06 -11.22
CA PRO A 13 -28.02 -14.14 -11.01
C PRO A 13 -29.11 -14.67 -10.05
N SER A 14 -29.26 -15.99 -9.93
CA SER A 14 -30.18 -16.66 -9.00
C SER A 14 -29.60 -18.02 -8.58
N PRO A 15 -29.88 -18.51 -7.37
CA PRO A 15 -29.37 -19.80 -6.89
C PRO A 15 -30.04 -21.00 -7.59
N TYR A 16 -31.16 -20.81 -8.27
CA TYR A 16 -31.96 -21.87 -8.89
C TYR A 16 -31.90 -21.90 -10.42
N GLY A 17 -30.92 -21.23 -11.02
CA GLY A 17 -30.75 -21.13 -12.48
C GLY A 17 -31.06 -19.73 -13.03
N PRO A 18 -31.50 -19.60 -14.29
CA PRO A 18 -31.72 -18.30 -14.92
C PRO A 18 -32.72 -17.42 -14.16
N LEU A 19 -32.42 -16.13 -14.05
CA LEU A 19 -33.28 -15.13 -13.42
C LEU A 19 -34.15 -14.44 -14.48
N THR A 20 -35.47 -14.67 -14.44
CA THR A 20 -36.43 -13.92 -15.27
C THR A 20 -36.96 -12.72 -14.49
N THR A 21 -36.94 -11.54 -15.12
CA THR A 21 -37.49 -10.31 -14.53
C THR A 21 -37.99 -9.37 -15.61
N GLN A 22 -38.84 -8.40 -15.24
CA GLN A 22 -39.37 -7.42 -16.18
C GLN A 22 -38.43 -6.23 -16.35
N VAL A 23 -38.28 -5.75 -17.57
CA VAL A 23 -37.65 -4.45 -17.87
C VAL A 23 -38.59 -3.57 -18.68
N THR A 24 -38.38 -2.25 -18.66
CA THR A 24 -39.14 -1.32 -19.50
C THR A 24 -38.32 -0.97 -20.72
N CYS A 25 -38.75 -1.44 -21.88
CA CYS A 25 -38.12 -1.16 -23.16
C CYS A 25 -38.68 0.12 -23.78
N ARG A 26 -37.83 0.94 -24.38
CA ARG A 26 -38.20 2.18 -25.07
C ARG A 26 -37.54 2.24 -26.44
N THR A 27 -38.30 2.68 -27.43
CA THR A 27 -37.88 2.93 -28.82
C THR A 27 -37.66 4.42 -29.10
N GLY A 28 -37.62 5.25 -28.06
CA GLY A 28 -37.45 6.70 -28.16
C GLY A 28 -37.19 7.35 -26.79
N THR A 29 -36.70 8.60 -26.82
CA THR A 29 -36.40 9.39 -25.60
C THR A 29 -37.66 9.96 -24.93
N ARG A 30 -38.78 9.99 -25.66
CA ARG A 30 -40.10 10.45 -25.19
C ARG A 30 -41.14 9.33 -25.37
N GLY A 31 -42.08 9.22 -24.44
CA GLY A 31 -43.19 8.27 -24.51
C GLY A 31 -43.18 7.20 -23.42
N ARG A 32 -44.25 6.38 -23.37
CA ARG A 32 -44.35 5.23 -22.48
C ARG A 32 -43.52 4.08 -23.05
N GLY A 33 -42.71 3.46 -22.20
CA GLY A 33 -42.02 2.21 -22.56
C GLY A 33 -42.93 1.01 -22.36
N THR A 34 -42.68 -0.05 -23.12
CA THR A 34 -43.37 -1.33 -23.01
C THR A 34 -42.61 -2.24 -22.04
N LYS A 35 -43.32 -3.01 -21.23
CA LYS A 35 -42.68 -3.96 -20.31
C LYS A 35 -42.56 -5.31 -20.99
N HIS A 36 -41.40 -5.94 -20.84
CA HIS A 36 -41.16 -7.30 -21.32
C HIS A 36 -40.36 -8.07 -20.29
N ASP A 37 -40.54 -9.39 -20.28
CA ASP A 37 -39.69 -10.28 -19.52
C ASP A 37 -38.33 -10.42 -20.23
N VAL A 38 -37.27 -10.37 -19.43
CA VAL A 38 -35.91 -10.70 -19.84
C VAL A 38 -35.35 -11.75 -18.90
N THR A 39 -34.46 -12.57 -19.43
CA THR A 39 -33.82 -13.65 -18.67
C THR A 39 -32.32 -13.43 -18.61
N LEU A 40 -31.76 -13.40 -17.40
CA LEU A 40 -30.33 -13.46 -17.16
C LEU A 40 -29.94 -14.92 -16.92
N ALA A 41 -29.13 -15.49 -17.80
CA ALA A 41 -28.61 -16.84 -17.63
C ALA A 41 -27.48 -16.89 -16.58
N SER A 42 -27.08 -18.10 -16.18
CA SER A 42 -26.05 -18.30 -15.16
C SER A 42 -24.68 -17.71 -15.51
N ASP A 43 -24.39 -17.53 -16.80
CA ASP A 43 -23.17 -16.89 -17.33
C ASP A 43 -23.32 -15.37 -17.51
N TRP A 44 -24.40 -14.79 -16.98
CA TRP A 44 -24.75 -13.37 -17.11
C TRP A 44 -25.12 -12.91 -18.52
N SER A 45 -25.35 -13.83 -19.47
CA SER A 45 -25.93 -13.46 -20.77
C SER A 45 -27.41 -13.07 -20.64
N LEU A 46 -27.84 -12.08 -21.44
CA LEU A 46 -29.20 -11.56 -21.45
C LEU A 46 -29.99 -12.11 -22.64
N THR A 47 -31.10 -12.78 -22.37
CA THR A 47 -32.12 -13.11 -23.36
C THR A 47 -33.27 -12.12 -23.28
N THR A 48 -33.64 -11.54 -24.42
CA THR A 48 -34.73 -10.57 -24.58
C THR A 48 -35.59 -10.95 -25.79
N PRO A 49 -36.89 -10.60 -25.84
CA PRO A 49 -37.72 -10.84 -27.02
C PRO A 49 -37.32 -10.00 -28.26
N HIS A 50 -36.31 -9.15 -28.15
CA HIS A 50 -35.84 -8.29 -29.24
C HIS A 50 -34.60 -8.89 -29.92
N ASP A 51 -34.48 -8.68 -31.23
CA ASP A 51 -33.25 -8.97 -31.97
C ASP A 51 -32.23 -7.86 -31.70
N LEU A 52 -31.27 -8.14 -30.81
CA LEU A 52 -30.25 -7.16 -30.40
C LEU A 52 -29.34 -6.72 -31.55
N ASP A 53 -29.15 -7.55 -32.59
CA ASP A 53 -28.31 -7.19 -33.73
C ASP A 53 -29.06 -6.25 -34.69
N ALA A 54 -30.35 -6.52 -34.95
CA ALA A 54 -31.21 -5.59 -35.67
C ALA A 54 -31.34 -4.25 -34.92
N GLU A 55 -31.43 -4.30 -33.59
CA GLU A 55 -31.44 -3.12 -32.75
C GLU A 55 -30.13 -2.32 -32.86
N ARG A 56 -28.97 -2.97 -32.82
CA ARG A 56 -27.66 -2.31 -33.00
C ARG A 56 -27.56 -1.62 -34.35
N ILE A 57 -28.06 -2.24 -35.42
CA ILE A 57 -28.15 -1.61 -36.74
C ILE A 57 -29.01 -0.35 -36.66
N LEU A 58 -30.21 -0.44 -36.09
CA LEU A 58 -31.11 0.71 -35.96
C LEU A 58 -30.50 1.84 -35.11
N ALA A 59 -29.78 1.49 -34.03
CA ALA A 59 -29.07 2.46 -33.20
C ALA A 59 -27.92 3.15 -33.95
N ALA A 60 -27.21 2.43 -34.82
CA ALA A 60 -26.19 3.01 -35.70
C ALA A 60 -26.77 4.04 -36.68
N PHE A 61 -28.04 3.90 -37.07
CA PHE A 61 -28.79 4.91 -37.84
C PHE A 61 -29.48 6.00 -37.00
N GLY A 62 -29.12 6.13 -35.71
CA GLY A 62 -29.63 7.17 -34.81
C GLY A 62 -30.90 6.79 -34.04
N GLY A 63 -31.34 5.53 -34.11
CA GLY A 63 -32.42 5.02 -33.28
C GLY A 63 -32.05 4.99 -31.79
N THR A 64 -33.05 5.11 -30.91
CA THR A 64 -32.87 4.95 -29.45
C THR A 64 -33.55 3.69 -28.98
N LEU A 65 -32.78 2.72 -28.50
CA LEU A 65 -33.27 1.42 -28.05
C LEU A 65 -32.65 1.08 -26.69
N SER A 66 -33.49 0.86 -25.69
CA SER A 66 -33.01 0.64 -24.31
C SER A 66 -32.46 -0.76 -24.04
N CYS A 67 -32.71 -1.76 -24.91
CA CYS A 67 -32.21 -3.11 -24.70
C CYS A 67 -30.71 -3.23 -25.03
N ILE A 68 -30.17 -2.41 -25.93
CA ILE A 68 -28.72 -2.38 -26.20
C ILE A 68 -27.94 -1.92 -24.96
N PRO A 69 -28.20 -0.74 -24.34
CA PRO A 69 -27.53 -0.37 -23.10
C PRO A 69 -27.80 -1.34 -21.95
N LEU A 70 -28.97 -2.00 -21.94
CA LEU A 70 -29.26 -3.04 -20.96
C LEU A 70 -28.25 -4.19 -21.07
N ASN A 71 -28.07 -4.74 -22.28
CA ASN A 71 -27.14 -5.84 -22.54
C ASN A 71 -25.66 -5.41 -22.42
N ASP A 72 -25.29 -4.31 -23.07
CA ASP A 72 -23.89 -3.95 -23.28
C ASP A 72 -23.29 -3.17 -22.10
N VAL A 73 -24.11 -2.57 -21.24
CA VAL A 73 -23.66 -1.71 -20.13
C VAL A 73 -24.24 -2.13 -18.78
N VAL A 74 -25.56 -2.24 -18.67
CA VAL A 74 -26.24 -2.48 -17.38
C VAL A 74 -25.93 -3.88 -16.85
N VAL A 75 -26.03 -4.92 -17.67
CA VAL A 75 -25.78 -6.31 -17.23
C VAL A 75 -24.32 -6.54 -16.81
N PRO A 76 -23.30 -6.11 -17.58
CA PRO A 76 -21.91 -6.16 -17.12
C PRO A 76 -21.66 -5.37 -15.84
N ALA A 77 -22.23 -4.16 -15.70
CA ALA A 77 -22.12 -3.37 -14.48
C ALA A 77 -22.79 -4.06 -13.27
N LEU A 78 -23.94 -4.71 -13.51
CA LEU A 78 -24.66 -5.49 -12.51
C LEU A 78 -23.84 -6.69 -12.05
N HIS A 79 -23.22 -7.44 -12.98
CA HIS A 79 -22.38 -8.58 -12.67
C HIS A 79 -21.28 -8.17 -11.69
N GLU A 80 -20.50 -7.14 -12.02
CA GLU A 80 -19.42 -6.64 -11.15
C GLU A 80 -19.94 -6.16 -9.78
N LEU A 81 -21.01 -5.35 -9.77
CA LEU A 81 -21.62 -4.86 -8.54
C LEU A 81 -22.06 -6.01 -7.63
N VAL A 82 -22.70 -7.05 -8.19
CA VAL A 82 -23.14 -8.23 -7.44
C VAL A 82 -21.94 -9.00 -6.89
N GLN A 83 -20.88 -9.22 -7.67
CA GLN A 83 -19.69 -9.92 -7.18
C GLN A 83 -19.01 -9.15 -6.03
N LEU A 84 -18.91 -7.83 -6.14
CA LEU A 84 -18.32 -7.00 -5.08
C LEU A 84 -19.21 -6.93 -3.82
N SER A 85 -20.52 -6.79 -3.99
CA SER A 85 -21.49 -6.78 -2.89
C SER A 85 -21.50 -8.11 -2.13
N ALA A 86 -21.42 -9.23 -2.86
CA ALA A 86 -21.31 -10.57 -2.31
C ALA A 86 -19.89 -10.94 -1.87
N ARG A 87 -18.92 -10.03 -1.99
CA ARG A 87 -17.49 -10.24 -1.62
C ARG A 87 -16.85 -11.43 -2.31
N ARG A 88 -17.36 -11.81 -3.49
CA ARG A 88 -16.72 -12.80 -4.37
C ARG A 88 -15.51 -12.21 -5.10
N ARG A 89 -15.38 -10.88 -5.10
CA ARG A 89 -14.23 -10.14 -5.62
C ARG A 89 -13.81 -9.06 -4.62
N LEU A 90 -12.50 -8.83 -4.55
CA LEU A 90 -11.96 -7.69 -3.82
C LEU A 90 -12.22 -6.41 -4.59
N ALA A 91 -12.49 -5.33 -3.86
CA ALA A 91 -12.55 -3.99 -4.41
C ALA A 91 -11.19 -3.61 -5.01
N GLY A 92 -11.20 -2.93 -6.15
CA GLY A 92 -10.00 -2.45 -6.82
C GLY A 92 -9.44 -1.23 -6.12
N VAL A 93 -8.86 -1.40 -4.93
CA VAL A 93 -8.37 -0.32 -4.06
C VAL A 93 -6.84 -0.32 -4.03
N ARG A 94 -6.22 0.87 -4.04
CA ARG A 94 -4.76 1.02 -3.86
C ARG A 94 -4.42 2.15 -2.91
N ARG A 95 -3.26 2.04 -2.26
CA ARG A 95 -2.69 3.09 -1.41
C ARG A 95 -1.85 4.07 -2.24
N THR A 96 -1.83 5.34 -1.83
CA THR A 96 -0.96 6.40 -2.37
C THR A 96 0.24 6.62 -1.46
N ASP A 97 1.28 7.27 -1.98
CA ASP A 97 2.43 7.80 -1.23
C ASP A 97 2.05 8.59 0.04
N ARG A 98 0.99 9.41 -0.05
CA ARG A 98 0.44 10.20 1.07
C ARG A 98 -0.42 9.41 2.05
N SER A 99 -0.29 8.08 2.09
CA SER A 99 -1.09 7.20 2.96
C SER A 99 -2.61 7.36 2.79
N ARG A 100 -3.07 7.67 1.58
CA ARG A 100 -4.49 7.72 1.24
C ARG A 100 -4.86 6.54 0.37
N TRP A 101 -6.17 6.27 0.28
CA TRP A 101 -6.70 5.17 -0.51
C TRP A 101 -7.48 5.69 -1.69
N ILE A 102 -7.30 5.10 -2.86
CA ILE A 102 -8.05 5.44 -4.06
C ILE A 102 -8.51 4.17 -4.76
N LEU A 103 -9.55 4.29 -5.59
CA LEU A 103 -9.92 3.22 -6.50
C LEU A 103 -8.91 3.16 -7.66
N THR A 104 -8.63 1.96 -8.14
CA THR A 104 -7.88 1.68 -9.36
C THR A 104 -8.67 2.15 -10.58
N ARG A 105 -10.00 1.90 -10.59
CA ARG A 105 -10.93 2.42 -11.59
C ARG A 105 -11.62 3.69 -11.09
N ARG A 106 -11.09 4.85 -11.51
CA ARG A 106 -11.61 6.19 -11.12
C ARG A 106 -12.55 6.77 -12.16
N THR A 107 -13.48 5.97 -12.66
CA THR A 107 -14.35 6.33 -13.78
C THR A 107 -15.61 7.08 -13.34
N CYS A 108 -15.99 7.00 -12.05
CA CYS A 108 -17.15 7.71 -11.53
C CYS A 108 -16.81 9.16 -11.12
N PRO A 109 -17.70 10.16 -11.36
CA PRO A 109 -17.42 11.56 -10.99
C PRO A 109 -17.14 11.78 -9.49
N ARG A 110 -17.69 10.94 -8.61
CA ARG A 110 -17.50 11.04 -7.15
C ARG A 110 -16.15 10.50 -6.67
N CYS A 111 -15.49 9.65 -7.46
CA CYS A 111 -14.23 8.99 -7.12
C CYS A 111 -13.04 9.50 -7.95
N HIS A 112 -13.29 10.28 -9.01
CA HIS A 112 -12.28 10.80 -9.92
C HIS A 112 -11.16 11.57 -9.21
N ASP A 113 -11.50 12.46 -8.27
CA ASP A 113 -10.51 13.25 -7.50
C ASP A 113 -10.50 12.92 -6.01
N ARG A 114 -11.37 12.01 -5.58
CA ARG A 114 -11.51 11.66 -4.17
C ARG A 114 -10.43 10.68 -3.74
N ALA A 115 -9.88 10.95 -2.56
CA ALA A 115 -9.03 10.06 -1.80
C ALA A 115 -9.69 9.71 -0.47
N PHE A 116 -9.77 8.43 -0.15
CA PHE A 116 -10.35 7.89 1.08
C PHE A 116 -9.32 7.81 2.20
N ARG A 117 -9.80 7.79 3.45
CA ARG A 117 -8.95 7.69 4.64
C ARG A 117 -8.57 6.24 4.93
N THR A 118 -9.48 5.31 4.67
CA THR A 118 -9.32 3.87 4.93
C THR A 118 -9.59 3.07 3.65
N PRO A 119 -9.07 1.84 3.54
CA PRO A 119 -9.43 0.96 2.44
C PRO A 119 -10.91 0.58 2.49
N ALA A 120 -11.49 0.44 3.70
CA ALA A 120 -12.90 0.14 3.87
C ALA A 120 -13.84 1.21 3.31
N ASP A 121 -13.51 2.49 3.46
CA ASP A 121 -14.28 3.58 2.87
C ASP A 121 -14.25 3.54 1.34
N ALA A 122 -13.09 3.20 0.76
CA ALA A 122 -12.92 3.09 -0.68
C ALA A 122 -13.71 1.89 -1.24
N ALA A 123 -13.54 0.71 -0.64
CA ALA A 123 -14.24 -0.50 -1.05
C ALA A 123 -15.76 -0.38 -0.88
N ARG A 124 -16.23 0.22 0.22
CA ARG A 124 -17.65 0.51 0.43
C ARG A 124 -18.19 1.43 -0.66
N HIS A 125 -17.43 2.42 -1.11
CA HIS A 125 -17.83 3.29 -2.21
C HIS A 125 -17.97 2.52 -3.53
N GLU A 126 -17.01 1.67 -3.87
CA GLU A 126 -17.04 0.87 -5.12
C GLU A 126 -18.24 -0.10 -5.16
N ARG A 127 -18.66 -0.62 -4.00
CA ARG A 127 -19.88 -1.45 -3.87
C ARG A 127 -21.21 -0.71 -3.97
N THR A 128 -21.20 0.61 -4.19
CA THR A 128 -22.46 1.36 -4.31
C THR A 128 -23.00 1.36 -5.72
N LEU A 129 -24.33 1.25 -5.85
CA LEU A 129 -25.03 1.46 -7.11
C LEU A 129 -24.62 2.78 -7.80
N ASP A 130 -24.46 3.85 -7.00
CA ASP A 130 -24.05 5.18 -7.49
C ASP A 130 -22.68 5.18 -8.17
N HIS A 131 -21.74 4.40 -7.65
CA HIS A 131 -20.42 4.26 -8.26
C HIS A 131 -20.57 3.67 -9.66
N TRP A 132 -21.27 2.54 -9.79
CA TRP A 132 -21.42 1.82 -11.06
C TRP A 132 -22.24 2.59 -12.09
N VAL A 133 -23.29 3.30 -11.68
CA VAL A 133 -24.03 4.24 -12.55
C VAL A 133 -23.08 5.31 -13.09
N GLY A 134 -22.26 5.92 -12.24
CA GLY A 134 -21.32 6.95 -12.66
C GLY A 134 -20.17 6.41 -13.52
N ALA A 135 -19.65 5.23 -13.17
CA ALA A 135 -18.49 4.60 -13.78
C ALA A 135 -18.77 4.07 -15.20
N THR A 136 -19.96 3.52 -15.42
CA THR A 136 -20.33 2.85 -16.67
C THR A 136 -21.36 3.63 -17.49
N ARG A 137 -21.96 4.67 -16.90
CA ARG A 137 -23.13 5.39 -17.46
C ARG A 137 -24.38 4.50 -17.61
N ALA A 138 -24.45 3.39 -16.87
CA ALA A 138 -25.64 2.54 -16.80
C ALA A 138 -26.88 3.35 -16.38
N ASP A 139 -28.04 3.05 -16.96
CA ASP A 139 -29.30 3.62 -16.52
C ASP A 139 -29.57 3.20 -15.06
N ARG A 140 -29.64 4.18 -14.16
CA ARG A 140 -29.80 3.96 -12.72
C ARG A 140 -31.01 3.11 -12.38
N ARG A 141 -32.13 3.36 -13.08
CA ARG A 141 -33.38 2.66 -12.80
C ARG A 141 -33.30 1.19 -13.19
N SER A 142 -32.73 0.90 -14.35
CA SER A 142 -32.56 -0.46 -14.86
C SER A 142 -31.55 -1.23 -14.00
N LEU A 143 -30.39 -0.64 -13.70
CA LEU A 143 -29.39 -1.28 -12.84
C LEU A 143 -29.93 -1.55 -11.44
N GLY A 144 -30.58 -0.57 -10.81
CA GLY A 144 -31.19 -0.74 -9.48
C GLY A 144 -32.25 -1.83 -9.47
N LYS A 145 -33.15 -1.85 -10.46
CA LYS A 145 -34.19 -2.87 -10.55
C LYS A 145 -33.62 -4.28 -10.69
N LEU A 146 -32.61 -4.47 -11.54
CA LEU A 146 -31.99 -5.78 -11.70
C LEU A 146 -31.18 -6.18 -10.45
N TYR A 147 -30.49 -5.23 -9.82
CA TYR A 147 -29.78 -5.47 -8.56
C TYR A 147 -30.74 -5.93 -7.46
N ASP A 148 -31.88 -5.26 -7.31
CA ASP A 148 -32.93 -5.67 -6.39
C ASP A 148 -33.46 -7.07 -6.74
N ALA A 149 -33.71 -7.36 -8.02
CA ALA A 149 -34.21 -8.67 -8.46
C ALA A 149 -33.24 -9.82 -8.12
N VAL A 150 -31.93 -9.63 -8.34
CA VAL A 150 -30.89 -10.58 -7.92
C VAL A 150 -30.89 -10.74 -6.41
N GLY A 151 -30.94 -9.64 -5.65
CA GLY A 151 -31.00 -9.69 -4.18
C GLY A 151 -32.22 -10.44 -3.64
N HIS A 152 -33.39 -10.28 -4.27
CA HIS A 152 -34.60 -11.03 -3.92
C HIS A 152 -34.48 -12.52 -4.25
N ALA A 153 -33.91 -12.87 -5.42
CA ALA A 153 -33.73 -14.26 -5.83
C ALA A 153 -32.80 -15.04 -4.91
N HIS A 154 -31.79 -14.37 -4.37
CA HIS A 154 -30.88 -14.91 -3.37
C HIS A 154 -31.45 -14.87 -1.94
N HIS A 155 -32.71 -14.49 -1.74
CA HIS A 155 -33.36 -14.35 -0.43
C HIS A 155 -32.62 -13.41 0.53
N GLN A 156 -32.04 -12.30 0.05
CA GLN A 156 -31.07 -11.52 0.82
C GLN A 156 -29.95 -12.41 1.37
N ALA A 157 -29.38 -13.29 0.54
CA ALA A 157 -28.40 -14.33 0.88
C ALA A 157 -27.53 -13.89 2.04
N ASP A 158 -27.83 -14.49 3.18
CA ASP A 158 -27.27 -14.31 4.51
C ASP A 158 -26.10 -13.30 4.57
N THR A 159 -26.43 -12.01 4.50
CA THR A 159 -25.46 -10.93 4.70
C THR A 159 -25.11 -10.76 6.18
N THR A 160 -25.38 -11.77 7.02
CA THR A 160 -25.10 -11.71 8.44
C THR A 160 -23.61 -11.50 8.60
N ARG A 161 -23.25 -10.25 8.92
CA ARG A 161 -21.89 -9.81 9.16
C ARG A 161 -21.28 -10.78 10.17
N PRO A 162 -20.25 -11.56 9.76
CA PRO A 162 -19.64 -12.50 10.69
C PRO A 162 -19.09 -11.72 11.86
N ARG A 163 -19.37 -12.18 13.08
CA ARG A 163 -18.99 -11.44 14.29
C ARG A 163 -17.54 -11.72 14.70
N GLN A 164 -17.08 -12.94 14.47
CA GLN A 164 -15.79 -13.45 14.93
C GLN A 164 -15.27 -14.52 13.97
N HIS A 165 -13.95 -14.71 13.97
CA HIS A 165 -13.25 -15.71 13.19
C HIS A 165 -11.93 -16.04 13.92
N PRO A 166 -11.56 -17.33 14.08
CA PRO A 166 -10.41 -17.72 14.90
C PRO A 166 -9.07 -17.22 14.36
N LEU A 167 -8.99 -16.89 13.06
CA LEU A 167 -7.76 -16.40 12.42
C LEU A 167 -7.58 -14.88 12.52
N VAL A 168 -8.54 -14.15 13.10
CA VAL A 168 -8.50 -12.68 13.22
C VAL A 168 -8.34 -12.30 14.70
N HIS A 169 -7.27 -11.57 15.00
CA HIS A 169 -6.88 -11.27 16.38
C HIS A 169 -7.82 -10.26 17.07
N GLU A 170 -8.19 -9.19 16.39
CA GLU A 170 -8.89 -8.05 16.99
C GLU A 170 -10.38 -8.34 17.21
N VAL A 171 -10.90 -7.88 18.35
CA VAL A 171 -12.34 -7.88 18.63
C VAL A 171 -13.05 -6.97 17.63
N GLY A 172 -13.97 -7.53 16.86
CA GLY A 172 -14.65 -6.81 15.77
C GLY A 172 -13.82 -6.71 14.48
N GLY A 173 -12.62 -7.28 14.43
CA GLY A 173 -11.75 -7.19 13.26
C GLY A 173 -12.34 -7.86 12.02
N VAL A 174 -13.07 -8.96 12.19
CA VAL A 174 -13.83 -9.61 11.11
C VAL A 174 -14.86 -8.66 10.52
N ALA A 175 -15.49 -7.88 11.39
CA ALA A 175 -16.47 -6.89 11.03
C ALA A 175 -15.82 -5.80 10.17
N ASP A 176 -14.58 -5.40 10.48
CA ASP A 176 -13.81 -4.41 9.71
C ASP A 176 -13.34 -4.96 8.36
N LEU A 177 -12.89 -6.22 8.31
CA LEU A 177 -12.55 -6.91 7.06
C LEU A 177 -13.77 -7.06 6.16
N TRP A 178 -14.92 -7.41 6.73
CA TRP A 178 -16.20 -7.46 6.02
C TRP A 178 -16.58 -6.09 5.44
N GLU A 179 -16.42 -5.00 6.20
CA GLU A 179 -16.64 -3.65 5.69
C GLU A 179 -15.61 -3.25 4.63
N ALA A 180 -14.38 -3.76 4.71
CA ALA A 180 -13.41 -3.64 3.64
C ALA A 180 -13.78 -4.48 2.40
N GLY A 181 -14.63 -5.50 2.54
CA GLY A 181 -14.98 -6.39 1.44
C GLY A 181 -13.97 -7.50 1.24
N VAL A 182 -13.19 -7.79 2.28
CA VAL A 182 -12.33 -8.96 2.34
C VAL A 182 -13.21 -10.15 2.78
N PRO A 183 -13.37 -11.19 1.94
CA PRO A 183 -14.11 -12.39 2.31
C PRO A 183 -13.32 -13.25 3.30
N LEU A 184 -14.00 -14.10 4.07
CA LEU A 184 -13.34 -14.95 5.07
C LEU A 184 -12.44 -16.01 4.41
N GLU A 185 -12.81 -16.48 3.24
CA GLU A 185 -12.02 -17.42 2.44
C GLU A 185 -10.69 -16.80 2.00
N PHE A 186 -10.63 -15.47 1.84
CA PHE A 186 -9.37 -14.76 1.62
C PHE A 186 -8.51 -14.75 2.88
N VAL A 187 -9.12 -14.52 4.06
CA VAL A 187 -8.44 -14.58 5.36
C VAL A 187 -7.82 -15.95 5.59
N GLU A 188 -8.59 -17.02 5.35
CA GLU A 188 -8.12 -18.41 5.44
C GLU A 188 -6.98 -18.69 4.45
N HIS A 189 -7.11 -18.26 3.20
CA HIS A 189 -6.07 -18.43 2.19
C HIS A 189 -4.75 -17.75 2.58
N VAL A 190 -4.81 -16.48 2.98
CA VAL A 190 -3.62 -15.72 3.40
C VAL A 190 -2.99 -16.34 4.64
N HIS A 191 -3.79 -16.72 5.63
CA HIS A 191 -3.28 -17.32 6.87
C HIS A 191 -2.61 -18.67 6.59
N ALA A 192 -3.25 -19.54 5.80
CA ALA A 192 -2.71 -20.84 5.44
C ALA A 192 -1.39 -20.76 4.65
N GLN A 193 -1.19 -19.69 3.87
CA GLN A 193 0.05 -19.48 3.13
C GLN A 193 1.14 -18.82 3.98
N VAL A 194 0.79 -17.80 4.76
CA VAL A 194 1.78 -17.00 5.51
C VAL A 194 2.18 -17.65 6.83
N TRP A 195 1.21 -18.19 7.58
CA TRP A 195 1.49 -18.74 8.91
C TRP A 195 0.46 -19.82 9.33
N PRO A 196 0.42 -20.98 8.64
CA PRO A 196 -0.63 -21.99 8.83
C PRO A 196 -0.79 -22.52 10.27
N ASP A 197 0.32 -22.70 10.99
CA ASP A 197 0.31 -23.12 12.42
C ASP A 197 0.45 -21.93 13.39
N GLY A 198 0.28 -20.70 12.88
CA GLY A 198 0.45 -19.46 13.62
C GLY A 198 -0.76 -19.05 14.44
N PRO A 199 -0.59 -18.05 15.32
CA PRO A 199 -1.72 -17.43 15.99
C PRO A 199 -2.62 -16.66 14.99
N ALA A 200 -3.75 -16.17 15.49
CA ALA A 200 -4.57 -15.21 14.78
C ALA A 200 -3.75 -13.97 14.38
N LEU A 201 -3.98 -13.47 13.17
CA LEU A 201 -3.25 -12.32 12.62
C LEU A 201 -4.10 -11.05 12.67
N SER A 202 -3.42 -9.91 12.55
CA SER A 202 -4.07 -8.60 12.62
C SER A 202 -4.94 -8.33 11.40
N VAL A 203 -6.00 -7.54 11.58
CA VAL A 203 -6.79 -6.95 10.47
C VAL A 203 -5.87 -6.21 9.51
N ALA A 204 -4.86 -5.50 10.04
CA ALA A 204 -3.92 -4.76 9.22
C ALA A 204 -3.16 -5.68 8.24
N LEU A 205 -2.72 -6.85 8.66
CA LEU A 205 -2.03 -7.81 7.79
C LEU A 205 -2.94 -8.28 6.64
N TYR A 206 -4.19 -8.64 6.94
CA TYR A 206 -5.14 -9.07 5.90
C TYR A 206 -5.49 -7.93 4.93
N LEU A 207 -5.59 -6.70 5.41
CA LEU A 207 -5.80 -5.53 4.55
C LEU A 207 -4.59 -5.22 3.67
N SER A 208 -3.35 -5.41 4.14
CA SER A 208 -2.17 -5.29 3.29
C SER A 208 -2.13 -6.39 2.24
N ALA A 209 -2.39 -7.64 2.63
CA ALA A 209 -2.49 -8.76 1.69
C ALA A 209 -3.54 -8.48 0.59
N ALA A 210 -4.70 -7.93 0.96
CA ALA A 210 -5.79 -7.66 0.03
C ALA A 210 -5.52 -6.51 -0.95
N TYR A 211 -4.87 -5.43 -0.50
CA TYR A 211 -4.83 -4.16 -1.27
C TYR A 211 -3.44 -3.59 -1.54
N LEU A 212 -2.41 -4.05 -0.83
CA LEU A 212 -1.02 -3.75 -1.15
C LEU A 212 -0.38 -4.87 -1.98
N LEU A 213 -0.97 -6.08 -1.94
CA LEU A 213 -0.54 -7.25 -2.69
C LEU A 213 0.96 -7.58 -2.48
N PRO A 214 1.44 -7.67 -1.22
CA PRO A 214 2.79 -8.15 -0.96
C PRO A 214 2.97 -9.59 -1.43
N ASP A 215 4.21 -9.99 -1.65
CA ASP A 215 4.55 -11.40 -1.88
C ASP A 215 4.28 -12.23 -0.60
N LEU A 216 3.31 -13.15 -0.68
CA LEU A 216 2.91 -13.98 0.46
C LEU A 216 3.95 -15.04 0.82
N ASP A 217 4.73 -15.54 -0.15
CA ASP A 217 5.81 -16.50 0.12
C ASP A 217 6.97 -15.80 0.84
N TRP A 218 7.23 -14.55 0.47
CA TRP A 218 8.16 -13.70 1.21
C TRP A 218 7.68 -13.42 2.64
N LEU A 219 6.40 -13.12 2.84
CA LEU A 219 5.84 -12.95 4.20
C LEU A 219 5.94 -14.25 5.01
N ALA A 220 5.71 -15.41 4.40
CA ALA A 220 5.91 -16.70 5.06
C ALA A 220 7.38 -16.91 5.51
N ALA A 221 8.34 -16.50 4.69
CA ALA A 221 9.76 -16.52 5.06
C ALA A 221 10.07 -15.57 6.25
N VAL A 222 9.43 -14.40 6.31
CA VAL A 222 9.51 -13.49 7.48
C VAL A 222 8.93 -14.17 8.72
N ALA A 223 7.78 -14.84 8.62
CA ALA A 223 7.12 -15.53 9.73
C ALA A 223 8.02 -16.62 10.31
N LEU A 224 8.68 -17.38 9.44
CA LEU A 224 9.58 -18.47 9.84
C LEU A 224 10.79 -17.97 10.62
N GLN A 225 11.38 -16.84 10.22
CA GLN A 225 12.56 -16.28 10.90
C GLN A 225 12.21 -15.47 12.15
N ARG A 226 11.07 -14.77 12.13
CA ARG A 226 10.57 -13.94 13.21
C ARG A 226 9.09 -14.25 13.41
N PRO A 227 8.76 -15.29 14.19
CA PRO A 227 7.37 -15.71 14.44
C PRO A 227 6.69 -14.73 15.41
N ASP A 228 6.43 -13.52 14.93
CA ASP A 228 5.82 -12.42 15.66
C ASP A 228 4.78 -11.70 14.74
N PRO A 229 3.49 -11.67 15.12
CA PRO A 229 2.44 -11.08 14.28
C PRO A 229 2.62 -9.58 13.98
N ASP A 230 3.21 -8.84 14.92
CA ASP A 230 3.46 -7.41 14.75
C ASP A 230 4.58 -7.16 13.72
N THR A 231 5.64 -7.97 13.74
CA THR A 231 6.71 -7.94 12.75
C THR A 231 6.20 -8.28 11.36
N LEU A 232 5.32 -9.27 11.22
CA LEU A 232 4.69 -9.60 9.94
C LEU A 232 3.80 -8.49 9.41
N THR A 233 2.98 -7.92 10.30
CA THR A 233 2.14 -6.77 9.95
C THR A 233 3.01 -5.61 9.49
N TRP A 234 4.10 -5.30 10.21
CA TRP A 234 5.05 -4.28 9.79
C TRP A 234 5.66 -4.59 8.41
N ALA A 235 6.13 -5.81 8.18
CA ALA A 235 6.75 -6.21 6.91
C ALA A 235 5.78 -6.03 5.74
N ALA A 236 4.54 -6.49 5.87
CA ALA A 236 3.52 -6.39 4.83
C ALA A 236 3.12 -4.95 4.46
N TRP A 237 3.33 -3.99 5.38
CA TRP A 237 2.99 -2.57 5.16
C TRP A 237 4.16 -1.69 4.73
N THR A 238 5.37 -2.22 4.79
CA THR A 238 6.60 -1.43 4.62
C THR A 238 7.57 -2.01 3.59
N GLU A 239 7.10 -2.95 2.76
CA GLU A 239 7.82 -3.42 1.57
C GLU A 239 8.29 -2.21 0.74
N CYS A 240 9.57 -2.21 0.38
CA CYS A 240 10.20 -1.14 -0.38
C CYS A 240 10.96 -1.71 -1.60
N ASP A 241 11.53 -0.82 -2.41
CA ASP A 241 12.29 -1.20 -3.59
C ASP A 241 13.47 -2.12 -3.25
N LEU A 242 14.07 -1.96 -2.07
CA LEU A 242 15.16 -2.82 -1.63
C LEU A 242 14.69 -4.26 -1.42
N ASP A 243 13.48 -4.49 -0.89
CA ASP A 243 12.92 -5.85 -0.75
C ASP A 243 12.75 -6.52 -2.12
N ARG A 244 12.42 -5.75 -3.16
CA ARG A 244 12.23 -6.28 -4.52
C ARG A 244 13.53 -6.66 -5.21
N HIS A 245 14.62 -5.94 -4.92
CA HIS A 245 15.94 -6.23 -5.50
C HIS A 245 16.76 -7.21 -4.65
N HIS A 246 16.53 -7.22 -3.34
CA HIS A 246 17.25 -8.02 -2.34
C HIS A 246 16.27 -8.59 -1.31
N PRO A 247 15.46 -9.61 -1.67
CA PRO A 247 14.40 -10.15 -0.81
C PRO A 247 14.90 -10.67 0.55
N GLU A 248 16.18 -11.04 0.63
CA GLU A 248 16.86 -11.48 1.86
C GLU A 248 17.27 -10.34 2.80
N SER A 249 17.38 -9.10 2.32
CA SER A 249 17.96 -7.98 3.09
C SER A 249 17.19 -7.71 4.38
N ARG A 250 15.85 -7.70 4.33
CA ARG A 250 15.02 -7.48 5.52
C ARG A 250 15.24 -8.57 6.56
N LEU A 251 15.31 -9.81 6.11
CA LEU A 251 15.51 -10.98 6.97
C LEU A 251 16.89 -10.94 7.63
N GLN A 252 17.93 -10.60 6.86
CA GLN A 252 19.28 -10.38 7.39
C GLN A 252 19.30 -9.27 8.45
N TRP A 253 18.63 -8.15 8.19
CA TRP A 253 18.52 -7.07 9.18
C TRP A 253 17.79 -7.50 10.45
N LEU A 254 16.66 -8.19 10.32
CA LEU A 254 15.91 -8.71 11.46
C LEU A 254 16.74 -9.69 12.29
N ALA A 255 17.58 -10.52 11.66
CA ALA A 255 18.45 -11.48 12.34
C ALA A 255 19.52 -10.80 13.23
N THR A 256 19.87 -9.54 12.97
CA THR A 256 20.82 -8.77 13.82
C THR A 256 20.24 -8.36 15.18
N GLY A 257 18.92 -8.49 15.40
CA GLY A 257 18.26 -8.07 16.63
C GLY A 257 17.97 -6.56 16.70
N LEU A 258 17.98 -5.85 15.57
CA LEU A 258 17.52 -4.46 15.47
C LEU A 258 16.01 -4.34 15.68
N SER A 259 15.57 -3.13 16.03
CA SER A 259 14.15 -2.78 16.04
C SER A 259 13.61 -2.67 14.61
N VAL A 260 12.34 -3.01 14.39
CA VAL A 260 11.68 -2.84 13.08
C VAL A 260 11.78 -1.41 12.53
N ARG A 261 11.82 -0.40 13.43
CA ARG A 261 12.00 1.01 13.07
C ARG A 261 13.38 1.28 12.48
N ASP A 262 14.43 0.69 13.04
CA ASP A 262 15.79 0.87 12.55
C ASP A 262 16.03 0.08 11.27
N VAL A 263 15.47 -1.14 11.16
CA VAL A 263 15.46 -1.87 9.89
C VAL A 263 14.80 -1.04 8.80
N GLN A 264 13.62 -0.47 9.07
CA GLN A 264 12.94 0.38 8.08
C GLN A 264 13.79 1.56 7.62
N ARG A 265 14.48 2.22 8.55
CA ARG A 265 15.39 3.34 8.25
C ARG A 265 16.53 2.90 7.36
N LEU A 266 17.20 1.80 7.69
CA LEU A 266 18.31 1.27 6.90
C LEU A 266 17.85 0.92 5.48
N MET A 267 16.72 0.24 5.36
CA MET A 267 16.17 -0.15 4.05
C MET A 267 15.71 1.04 3.21
N THR A 268 15.10 2.06 3.83
CA THR A 268 14.69 3.30 3.15
C THR A 268 15.90 4.12 2.71
N ALA A 269 16.98 4.10 3.50
CA ALA A 269 18.25 4.73 3.17
C ALA A 269 19.01 4.02 2.04
N GLY A 270 18.63 2.80 1.68
CA GLY A 270 19.35 1.95 0.75
C GLY A 270 20.59 1.26 1.34
N TYR A 271 20.73 1.24 2.67
CA TYR A 271 21.81 0.47 3.31
C TYR A 271 21.52 -1.03 3.26
N THR A 272 22.57 -1.78 2.92
CA THR A 272 22.62 -3.24 2.91
C THR A 272 23.30 -3.76 4.17
N ILE A 273 23.14 -5.06 4.44
CA ILE A 273 23.86 -5.70 5.55
C ILE A 273 25.38 -5.57 5.38
N ASP A 274 25.87 -5.54 4.14
CA ASP A 274 27.29 -5.43 3.80
C ASP A 274 27.86 -4.08 4.24
N ASP A 275 27.09 -3.00 4.14
CA ASP A 275 27.49 -1.67 4.62
C ASP A 275 27.74 -1.67 6.14
N ALA A 276 26.82 -2.29 6.89
CA ALA A 276 26.97 -2.42 8.34
C ALA A 276 28.10 -3.39 8.72
N GLN A 277 28.29 -4.48 7.97
CA GLN A 277 29.40 -5.39 8.19
C GLN A 277 30.74 -4.72 7.88
N ASP A 278 30.82 -3.91 6.82
CA ASP A 278 32.02 -3.17 6.49
C ASP A 278 32.38 -2.15 7.57
N TYR A 279 31.38 -1.39 8.04
CA TYR A 279 31.58 -0.47 9.15
C TYR A 279 31.98 -1.20 10.45
N ALA A 280 31.32 -2.32 10.77
CA ALA A 280 31.66 -3.16 11.92
C ALA A 280 33.10 -3.69 11.85
N ARG A 281 33.54 -4.18 10.68
CA ARG A 281 34.92 -4.67 10.47
C ARG A 281 35.96 -3.55 10.65
N ARG A 282 35.69 -2.36 10.11
CA ARG A 282 36.62 -1.21 10.20
C ARG A 282 36.81 -0.70 11.62
N THR A 283 35.80 -0.83 12.46
CA THR A 283 35.76 -0.24 13.81
C THR A 283 35.86 -1.26 14.94
N GLY A 284 35.77 -2.55 14.62
CA GLY A 284 35.69 -3.63 15.63
C GLY A 284 34.36 -3.67 16.39
N ARG A 285 33.35 -2.91 15.97
CA ARG A 285 32.05 -2.85 16.62
C ARG A 285 31.24 -4.13 16.38
N PRO A 286 30.37 -4.54 17.33
CA PRO A 286 29.35 -5.53 17.04
C PRO A 286 28.43 -5.07 15.89
N LEU A 287 28.07 -5.98 14.99
CA LEU A 287 27.24 -5.69 13.81
C LEU A 287 25.95 -4.94 14.15
N ARG A 288 25.26 -5.35 15.22
CA ARG A 288 24.04 -4.69 15.69
C ARG A 288 24.28 -3.21 16.03
N SER A 289 25.39 -2.91 16.71
CA SER A 289 25.75 -1.53 17.09
C SER A 289 26.13 -0.70 15.88
N ALA A 290 26.88 -1.28 14.94
CA ALA A 290 27.24 -0.65 13.66
C ALA A 290 25.98 -0.27 12.85
N ALA A 291 25.04 -1.19 12.73
CA ALA A 291 23.78 -0.98 12.03
C ALA A 291 22.87 0.06 12.72
N ALA A 292 22.76 0.00 14.06
CA ALA A 292 22.01 1.00 14.82
C ALA A 292 22.58 2.41 14.64
N PHE A 293 23.91 2.53 14.51
CA PHE A 293 24.55 3.81 14.27
C PHE A 293 24.27 4.35 12.85
N LEU A 294 24.33 3.51 11.83
CA LEU A 294 23.89 3.87 10.46
C LEU A 294 22.43 4.33 10.44
N ALA A 295 21.55 3.62 11.14
CA ALA A 295 20.14 4.00 11.27
C ALA A 295 19.95 5.35 11.96
N ALA A 296 20.78 5.67 12.97
CA ALA A 296 20.75 6.95 13.67
C ALA A 296 21.17 8.11 12.76
N TRP A 297 22.18 7.92 11.91
CA TRP A 297 22.58 8.90 10.90
C TRP A 297 21.47 9.16 9.88
N HIS A 298 20.82 8.10 9.38
CA HIS A 298 19.68 8.28 8.50
C HIS A 298 18.50 8.99 9.19
N ALA A 299 18.28 8.75 10.48
CA ALA A 299 17.27 9.48 11.24
C ALA A 299 17.54 11.01 11.34
N ALA A 300 18.79 11.43 11.14
CA ALA A 300 19.18 12.83 11.01
C ALA A 300 19.17 13.34 9.54
N ASP A 301 18.64 12.54 8.61
CA ASP A 301 18.61 12.78 7.17
C ASP A 301 20.03 12.89 6.57
N CYS A 302 20.95 12.04 7.05
CA CYS A 302 22.32 11.95 6.58
C CYS A 302 22.63 10.52 6.12
N LEU A 303 23.42 10.39 5.05
CA LEU A 303 23.77 9.11 4.42
C LEU A 303 25.29 8.93 4.31
N PRO A 304 26.03 8.83 5.42
CA PRO A 304 27.47 8.62 5.39
C PRO A 304 27.83 7.18 4.99
N GLY A 305 28.89 7.00 4.20
CA GLY A 305 29.42 5.67 3.90
C GLY A 305 30.10 5.04 5.13
N SER A 306 30.33 3.72 5.07
CA SER A 306 31.08 3.00 6.12
C SER A 306 32.48 3.60 6.37
N GLY A 307 33.13 4.07 5.29
CA GLY A 307 34.43 4.74 5.35
C GLY A 307 34.39 6.10 6.07
N ASP A 308 33.35 6.90 5.83
CA ASP A 308 33.17 8.20 6.49
C ASP A 308 32.99 8.02 8.00
N LEU A 309 32.16 7.06 8.40
CA LEU A 309 31.91 6.78 9.81
C LEU A 309 33.13 6.20 10.52
N ALA A 310 33.88 5.32 9.85
CA ALA A 310 35.13 4.80 10.41
C ALA A 310 36.18 5.91 10.58
N ALA A 311 36.28 6.84 9.63
CA ALA A 311 37.17 8.00 9.74
C ALA A 311 36.73 8.95 10.88
N LEU A 312 35.43 9.18 11.02
CA LEU A 312 34.86 9.97 12.13
C LEU A 312 35.23 9.36 13.48
N GLU A 313 35.05 8.05 13.65
CA GLU A 313 35.31 7.36 14.91
C GLU A 313 36.81 7.33 15.26
N ALA A 314 37.68 7.14 14.25
CA ALA A 314 39.13 7.20 14.46
C ALA A 314 39.59 8.58 14.93
N ALA A 315 39.01 9.65 14.37
CA ALA A 315 39.38 11.03 14.67
C ALA A 315 38.74 11.59 15.95
N ALA A 316 37.56 11.10 16.31
CA ALA A 316 36.86 11.50 17.52
C ALA A 316 36.22 10.26 18.19
N PRO A 317 37.02 9.48 18.95
CA PRO A 317 36.54 8.27 19.59
C PRO A 317 35.39 8.50 20.55
N ASP A 318 35.18 9.72 21.05
CA ASP A 318 34.08 10.10 21.94
C ASP A 318 32.88 10.76 21.22
N ALA A 319 32.94 10.97 19.90
CA ALA A 319 31.86 11.54 19.10
C ALA A 319 30.77 10.51 18.73
N TRP A 320 30.30 9.75 19.73
CA TRP A 320 29.28 8.70 19.56
C TRP A 320 27.88 9.27 19.25
N THR A 321 27.70 10.57 19.41
CA THR A 321 26.41 11.22 19.26
C THR A 321 26.25 11.79 17.87
N VAL A 322 25.33 11.20 17.10
CA VAL A 322 24.85 11.79 15.84
C VAL A 322 24.31 13.18 16.17
N PRO A 323 24.77 14.26 15.49
CA PRO A 323 24.24 15.58 15.73
C PRO A 323 22.73 15.62 15.48
N SER A 324 21.99 16.39 16.28
CA SER A 324 20.54 16.53 16.07
C SER A 324 20.25 17.12 14.68
N GLY A 325 19.17 16.68 14.03
CA GLY A 325 18.78 17.18 12.71
C GLY A 325 18.67 18.71 12.64
N GLY A 326 18.14 19.34 13.70
CA GLY A 326 18.04 20.80 13.79
C GLY A 326 19.40 21.51 13.88
N ALA A 327 20.40 20.91 14.53
CA ALA A 327 21.75 21.45 14.55
C ALA A 327 22.40 21.38 13.16
N ILE A 328 22.14 20.29 12.43
CA ILE A 328 22.58 20.13 11.04
C ILE A 328 21.88 21.15 10.13
N ASP A 329 20.56 21.35 10.27
CA ASP A 329 19.78 22.34 9.50
C ASP A 329 20.31 23.76 9.68
N LEU A 330 20.56 24.16 10.93
CA LEU A 330 21.08 25.49 11.25
C LEU A 330 22.44 25.72 10.59
N LEU A 331 23.36 24.75 10.70
CA LEU A 331 24.67 24.87 10.09
C LEU A 331 24.59 24.80 8.55
N ALA A 332 23.75 23.94 7.99
CA ALA A 332 23.52 23.84 6.54
C ALA A 332 23.04 25.18 5.95
N ASN A 333 22.14 25.88 6.67
CA ASN A 333 21.69 27.22 6.29
C ASN A 333 22.85 28.24 6.28
N ASP A 334 23.72 28.22 7.30
CA ASP A 334 24.87 29.14 7.38
C ASP A 334 25.87 28.94 6.22
N VAL A 335 25.99 27.72 5.71
CA VAL A 335 26.96 27.37 4.66
C VAL A 335 26.34 27.26 3.26
N SER A 336 25.05 27.58 3.11
CA SER A 336 24.33 27.57 1.83
C SER A 336 24.96 28.49 0.77
N GLY A 337 25.68 29.53 1.20
CA GLY A 337 26.43 30.44 0.33
C GLY A 337 27.79 29.92 -0.15
N LEU A 338 28.32 28.83 0.42
CA LEU A 338 29.64 28.30 0.03
C LEU A 338 29.62 27.67 -1.37
N ARG A 339 30.80 27.59 -2.00
CA ARG A 339 31.00 26.96 -3.30
C ARG A 339 32.25 26.07 -3.26
N PRO A 340 32.13 24.74 -3.47
CA PRO A 340 30.88 23.99 -3.60
C PRO A 340 30.07 23.98 -2.29
N VAL A 341 28.74 23.92 -2.43
CA VAL A 341 27.82 23.81 -1.28
C VAL A 341 28.03 22.43 -0.65
N PRO A 342 28.36 22.34 0.65
CA PRO A 342 28.47 21.05 1.34
C PRO A 342 27.13 20.31 1.32
N THR A 343 27.17 18.99 1.13
CA THR A 343 25.98 18.16 1.31
C THR A 343 25.58 18.12 2.78
N ARG A 344 24.32 17.78 3.05
CA ARG A 344 23.82 17.61 4.43
C ARG A 344 24.65 16.60 5.22
N THR A 345 25.00 15.47 4.61
CA THR A 345 25.89 14.46 5.21
C THR A 345 27.25 15.04 5.58
N GLN A 346 27.88 15.80 4.68
CA GLN A 346 29.17 16.45 4.96
C GLN A 346 29.06 17.45 6.12
N VAL A 347 27.99 18.25 6.17
CA VAL A 347 27.72 19.16 7.29
C VAL A 347 27.59 18.38 8.61
N GLY A 348 26.81 17.30 8.61
CA GLY A 348 26.64 16.45 9.80
C GLY A 348 27.95 15.82 10.28
N LEU A 349 28.75 15.26 9.36
CA LEU A 349 30.05 14.65 9.66
C LEU A 349 31.04 15.67 10.25
N VAL A 350 31.16 16.85 9.63
CA VAL A 350 32.03 17.92 10.12
C VAL A 350 31.54 18.49 11.46
N LEU A 351 30.23 18.56 11.68
CA LEU A 351 29.68 18.96 12.96
C LEU A 351 29.97 17.93 14.07
N ALA A 352 29.84 16.64 13.77
CA ALA A 352 30.10 15.57 14.72
C ALA A 352 31.57 15.59 15.21
N ILE A 353 32.54 15.73 14.30
CA ILE A 353 33.96 15.79 14.67
C ILE A 353 34.35 17.10 15.34
N ALA A 354 33.79 18.23 14.92
CA ALA A 354 34.13 19.54 15.48
C ALA A 354 33.51 19.77 16.88
N GLY A 355 32.48 19.00 17.24
CA GLY A 355 31.76 19.08 18.52
C GLY A 355 30.89 20.33 18.72
N THR A 356 31.16 21.42 17.98
CA THR A 356 30.42 22.69 18.08
C THR A 356 30.13 23.30 16.70
N ARG A 357 29.01 24.03 16.58
CA ARG A 357 28.62 24.72 15.34
C ARG A 357 29.64 25.76 14.88
N ALA A 358 30.21 26.54 15.80
CA ALA A 358 31.19 27.58 15.47
C ALA A 358 32.46 26.98 14.85
N ARG A 359 32.99 25.90 15.43
CA ARG A 359 34.17 25.20 14.90
C ARG A 359 33.85 24.53 13.57
N ALA A 360 32.69 23.87 13.46
CA ALA A 360 32.26 23.24 12.21
C ALA A 360 32.10 24.25 11.06
N LEU A 361 31.51 25.44 11.33
CA LEU A 361 31.38 26.52 10.35
C LEU A 361 32.75 27.02 9.88
N SER A 362 33.72 27.17 10.79
CA SER A 362 35.09 27.55 10.44
C SER A 362 35.73 26.54 9.49
N LEU A 363 35.67 25.25 9.82
CA LEU A 363 36.21 24.16 9.00
C LEU A 363 35.54 24.12 7.61
N LEU A 364 34.21 24.22 7.56
CA LEU A 364 33.47 24.23 6.29
C LEU A 364 33.87 25.42 5.41
N ARG A 365 34.13 26.60 5.98
CA ARG A 365 34.64 27.78 5.26
C ARG A 365 36.06 27.59 4.73
N LEU A 366 36.89 26.80 5.42
CA LEU A 366 38.22 26.40 4.96
C LEU A 366 38.19 25.32 3.87
N GLY A 367 37.00 24.86 3.47
CA GLY A 367 36.84 23.85 2.42
C GLY A 367 36.84 22.42 2.90
N VAL A 368 36.90 22.17 4.22
CA VAL A 368 36.83 20.82 4.79
C VAL A 368 35.46 20.18 4.50
N ARG A 369 35.44 18.95 4.03
CA ARG A 369 34.22 18.20 3.67
C ARG A 369 34.17 16.79 4.24
N THR A 370 35.30 16.24 4.68
CA THR A 370 35.37 14.88 5.22
C THR A 370 35.85 14.85 6.67
N PRO A 371 35.54 13.80 7.45
CA PRO A 371 36.09 13.63 8.79
C PRO A 371 37.62 13.59 8.81
N ALA A 372 38.24 12.93 7.82
CA ALA A 372 39.69 12.84 7.71
C ALA A 372 40.35 14.22 7.52
N GLU A 373 39.79 15.06 6.65
CA GLU A 373 40.27 16.44 6.49
C GLU A 373 40.08 17.23 7.78
N ALA A 374 38.92 17.14 8.42
CA ALA A 374 38.65 17.84 9.67
C ALA A 374 39.67 17.48 10.75
N ALA A 375 39.99 16.19 10.90
CA ALA A 375 40.98 15.70 11.87
C ALA A 375 42.35 16.39 11.74
N VAL A 376 42.84 16.55 10.50
CA VAL A 376 44.12 17.24 10.24
C VAL A 376 44.11 18.67 10.78
N PHE A 377 43.03 19.42 10.54
CA PHE A 377 42.90 20.79 11.04
C PHE A 377 42.71 20.85 12.56
N LEU A 378 42.14 19.81 13.19
CA LEU A 378 41.98 19.78 14.64
C LEU A 378 43.29 19.46 15.37
N ASP A 379 44.15 18.63 14.79
CA ASP A 379 45.46 18.29 15.34
C ASP A 379 46.48 19.44 15.20
N ASP A 380 46.46 20.17 14.09
CA ASP A 380 47.34 21.33 13.86
C ASP A 380 46.96 22.55 14.72
N SER A 381 45.78 22.53 15.34
CA SER A 381 45.32 23.55 16.27
C SER A 381 45.88 23.32 17.68
N LEU A 382 47.20 23.49 17.86
CA LEU A 382 47.85 23.81 19.14
C LEU A 382 47.10 25.00 19.81
N PRO A 383 47.05 25.06 21.15
CA PRO A 383 45.96 25.71 21.90
C PRO A 383 45.73 27.14 21.42
N LEU A 384 44.55 27.39 20.84
CA LEU A 384 44.01 28.72 20.80
C LEU A 384 43.87 29.16 22.26
N GLY A 385 44.80 30.03 22.67
CA GLY A 385 44.85 30.60 24.00
C GLY A 385 43.48 31.09 24.40
N GLY A 386 43.08 30.73 25.62
CA GLY A 386 41.87 31.28 26.21
C GLY A 386 41.98 32.80 26.30
N GLU A 387 40.95 33.45 25.80
CA GLU A 387 40.40 34.69 26.36
C GLU A 387 38.88 34.55 26.45
#